data_AF-A0A536KWY8-F1
#
_entry.id   AF-A0A536KWY8-F1
#
_cell.length_a   1.000
_cell.length_b   1.000
_cell.length_c   1.000
_cell.angle_alpha   90.00
_cell.angle_beta   90.00
_cell.angle_gamma   90.00
#
_symmetry.space_group_name_H-M   'P 1'
#
loop_
_entity.id
_entity.type
_entity.pdbx_description
1 polymer ?
#
loop_
_entity_poly.entity_id
_entity_poly.type
_entity_poly.pdbx_seq_one_letter_code
_entity_poly.pdbx_strand_id
1 'polypeptide(L)'
;MGARGQHRPGPDRALAAPRRRARGRDRVRRAVHAPGGARRRPAPPPRGAHRGMRFRRRSSVLPRAPWPKGLERTEPLKGQLWTRSEKALKPPDVHWAWRALAAGVAVLETVLLGWLWFGPAFAVRTVEIRGAHHLSASQVAAAAGVSGGTVISIDGQTAQGHLLDQVWVRTATVQPELPGTVVIKVSEWEPIAAYHAGPSTKLFLMSSQAIILGPTPAGGGLVDIQGPAGKDPGVGERPLDPQLLTALVNMARVFPTLLGQDVAGFVFDSCGNLTLIAKRGWKVYFGRVLTPEEFATLRDKLTALKAIAGQVNYSSPDLLYVNVMNPAEPAAGFKSRQPAPASPAPSSTPTPNPCR
;
A
#
# COMPACT_ATOMS: atom_id res chain seq x y z
N MET A 1 75.01 -37.62 18.82
CA MET A 1 75.58 -37.08 17.56
C MET A 1 74.47 -36.37 16.79
N GLY A 2 74.46 -35.10 16.44
CA GLY A 2 75.20 -33.86 16.74
C GLY A 2 74.30 -32.74 16.18
N ALA A 3 74.02 -31.67 16.94
CA ALA A 3 74.66 -30.35 16.83
C ALA A 3 74.57 -29.79 15.39
N ARG A 4 74.08 -28.58 15.05
CA ARG A 4 74.03 -27.21 15.60
C ARG A 4 73.27 -26.42 14.48
N GLY A 5 72.72 -25.22 14.60
CA GLY A 5 72.93 -24.11 15.53
C GLY A 5 72.13 -22.90 15.02
N GLN A 6 71.94 -21.96 15.95
CA GLN A 6 71.17 -20.71 15.85
C GLN A 6 71.86 -19.65 14.99
N HIS A 7 71.11 -18.64 14.51
CA HIS A 7 71.52 -17.21 14.58
C HIS A 7 70.35 -16.25 14.27
N ARG A 8 69.98 -15.40 15.25
CA ARG A 8 69.41 -14.03 15.10
C ARG A 8 70.59 -13.02 14.92
N PRO A 9 70.46 -11.67 14.79
CA PRO A 9 69.31 -10.71 14.82
C PRO A 9 69.30 -9.61 13.68
N GLY A 10 68.50 -8.52 13.82
CA GLY A 10 68.18 -7.40 12.87
C GLY A 10 69.34 -6.49 12.38
N PRO A 11 69.19 -5.21 11.90
CA PRO A 11 68.07 -4.24 12.01
C PRO A 11 67.81 -3.27 10.77
N ASP A 12 66.89 -2.30 10.96
CA ASP A 12 66.77 -0.89 10.47
C ASP A 12 66.88 -0.42 9.00
N ARG A 13 65.79 0.24 8.53
CA ARG A 13 65.65 1.64 7.98
C ARG A 13 64.43 1.69 7.02
N ALA A 14 63.49 2.64 6.96
CA ALA A 14 63.25 4.04 7.40
C ALA A 14 62.88 4.90 6.16
N LEU A 15 61.98 5.89 6.39
CA LEU A 15 61.53 7.04 5.55
C LEU A 15 60.10 6.89 4.96
N ALA A 16 59.18 7.87 5.06
CA ALA A 16 59.16 9.16 5.73
C ALA A 16 57.70 9.67 5.92
N ALA A 17 57.51 10.53 6.93
CA ALA A 17 56.29 11.29 7.24
C ALA A 17 56.28 12.68 6.57
N PRO A 18 55.21 13.49 6.76
CA PRO A 18 55.37 14.69 7.60
C PRO A 18 54.17 14.93 8.56
N ARG A 19 54.40 15.17 9.87
CA ARG A 19 54.49 16.48 10.60
C ARG A 19 53.22 17.35 10.47
N ARG A 20 52.27 17.40 11.43
CA ARG A 20 52.22 17.91 12.83
C ARG A 20 52.40 19.42 13.05
N ARG A 21 51.47 19.93 13.91
CA ARG A 21 51.44 21.14 14.76
C ARG A 21 50.92 22.44 14.10
N ALA A 22 50.30 23.39 14.80
CA ALA A 22 49.60 23.47 16.10
C ALA A 22 49.12 24.93 16.27
N ARG A 23 48.06 25.13 17.08
CA ARG A 23 47.73 26.31 17.90
C ARG A 23 47.51 27.68 17.22
N GLY A 24 46.40 28.32 17.62
CA GLY A 24 46.27 29.78 17.59
C GLY A 24 44.87 30.23 17.99
N ARG A 25 44.74 30.85 19.17
CA ARG A 25 43.53 31.49 19.68
C ARG A 25 43.29 32.85 19.00
N ASP A 26 42.08 33.35 19.24
CA ASP A 26 41.73 34.75 19.56
C ASP A 26 41.19 35.71 18.48
N ARG A 27 39.99 36.23 18.84
CA ARG A 27 39.49 37.61 18.76
C ARG A 27 38.98 38.20 17.44
N VAL A 28 37.65 38.34 17.41
CA VAL A 28 36.87 39.58 17.25
C VAL A 28 37.65 40.83 16.81
N ARG A 29 37.30 41.40 15.64
CA ARG A 29 36.96 42.83 15.45
C ARG A 29 36.44 43.14 14.03
N ARG A 30 35.21 43.66 14.01
CA ARG A 30 34.66 44.83 13.28
C ARG A 30 35.24 45.25 11.91
N ALA A 31 34.33 45.21 10.93
CA ALA A 31 33.92 46.23 9.95
C ALA A 31 34.96 47.04 9.16
N VAL A 32 34.88 46.98 7.83
CA VAL A 32 34.86 48.16 6.92
C VAL A 32 34.09 47.81 5.63
N HIS A 33 33.37 48.81 5.12
CA HIS A 33 32.55 48.88 3.91
C HIS A 33 33.20 48.43 2.59
N ALA A 34 32.37 47.93 1.67
CA ALA A 34 32.58 48.05 0.22
C ALA A 34 31.26 48.43 -0.48
N PRO A 35 31.30 49.16 -1.62
CA PRO A 35 30.19 49.97 -2.11
C PRO A 35 29.36 49.31 -3.23
N GLY A 36 28.13 49.84 -3.37
CA GLY A 36 27.52 50.13 -4.68
C GLY A 36 27.12 48.97 -5.59
N GLY A 37 25.85 48.56 -5.53
CA GLY A 37 25.21 47.75 -6.57
C GLY A 37 23.71 48.09 -6.68
N ALA A 38 23.32 48.69 -7.81
CA ALA A 38 22.02 49.29 -8.07
C ALA A 38 20.85 48.30 -7.95
N ARG A 39 19.89 48.59 -7.05
CA ARG A 39 18.61 47.88 -6.96
C ARG A 39 17.61 48.42 -7.98
N ARG A 40 17.22 47.57 -8.93
CA ARG A 40 16.08 47.75 -9.84
C ARG A 40 14.78 47.85 -9.02
N ARG A 41 13.99 48.89 -9.26
CA ARG A 41 12.61 49.04 -8.76
C ARG A 41 11.66 48.12 -9.56
N PRO A 42 10.74 47.39 -8.92
CA PRO A 42 9.58 46.82 -9.61
C PRO A 42 8.46 47.87 -9.78
N ALA A 43 7.72 47.76 -10.88
CA ALA A 43 6.62 48.64 -11.29
C ALA A 43 5.35 48.49 -10.43
N PRO A 44 4.49 49.53 -10.35
CA PRO A 44 3.21 49.47 -9.64
C PRO A 44 2.13 48.68 -10.43
N PRO A 45 1.16 48.03 -9.73
CA PRO A 45 0.08 47.29 -10.38
C PRO A 45 -1.02 48.21 -10.97
N PRO A 46 -1.77 47.73 -11.99
CA PRO A 46 -2.79 48.51 -12.68
C PRO A 46 -4.08 48.67 -11.86
N ARG A 47 -4.68 49.86 -11.97
CA ARG A 47 -5.97 50.24 -11.37
C ARG A 47 -7.13 49.62 -12.15
N GLY A 48 -7.77 48.61 -11.58
CA GLY A 48 -9.07 48.06 -12.02
C GLY A 48 -10.24 48.79 -11.37
N ALA A 49 -11.23 49.14 -12.20
CA ALA A 49 -12.34 50.03 -11.90
C ALA A 49 -13.40 49.41 -10.96
N HIS A 50 -13.62 50.01 -9.79
CA HIS A 50 -14.82 49.76 -8.98
C HIS A 50 -15.97 50.63 -9.47
N ARG A 51 -16.92 49.98 -10.14
CA ARG A 51 -18.19 50.51 -10.61
C ARG A 51 -19.06 50.90 -9.40
N GLY A 52 -19.20 52.21 -9.16
CA GLY A 52 -19.97 52.76 -8.06
C GLY A 52 -21.47 52.49 -8.21
N MET A 53 -22.04 51.70 -7.29
CA MET A 53 -23.48 51.56 -7.15
C MET A 53 -24.00 52.75 -6.33
N ARG A 54 -24.62 53.72 -7.01
CA ARG A 54 -25.21 54.92 -6.39
C ARG A 54 -26.55 54.57 -5.74
N PHE A 55 -26.60 54.52 -4.41
CA PHE A 55 -27.88 54.51 -3.69
C PHE A 55 -28.53 55.90 -3.77
N ARG A 56 -29.59 56.02 -4.57
CA ARG A 56 -30.50 57.17 -4.58
C ARG A 56 -31.19 57.26 -3.21
N ARG A 57 -30.87 58.30 -2.44
CA ARG A 57 -31.65 58.71 -1.26
C ARG A 57 -33.07 59.03 -1.71
N ARG A 58 -34.05 58.20 -1.34
CA ARG A 58 -35.44 58.62 -1.30
C ARG A 58 -35.58 59.64 -0.16
N SER A 59 -35.96 60.86 -0.52
CA SER A 59 -36.38 61.90 0.41
C SER A 59 -37.69 61.47 1.07
N SER A 60 -37.67 61.16 2.36
CA SER A 60 -38.89 61.03 3.15
C SER A 60 -39.46 62.41 3.43
N VAL A 61 -40.72 62.57 3.02
CA VAL A 61 -41.57 63.74 3.26
C VAL A 61 -42.14 63.58 4.68
N LEU A 62 -41.49 64.18 5.67
CA LEU A 62 -42.06 64.37 7.00
C LEU A 62 -41.70 65.79 7.51
N PRO A 63 -42.65 66.52 8.12
CA PRO A 63 -42.45 67.90 8.52
C PRO A 63 -41.45 68.00 9.68
N ARG A 64 -40.49 68.93 9.58
CA ARG A 64 -39.59 69.28 10.70
C ARG A 64 -40.40 70.04 11.75
N ALA A 65 -40.69 69.39 12.87
CA ALA A 65 -41.18 70.08 14.06
C ALA A 65 -40.08 71.03 14.61
N PRO A 66 -40.42 72.26 15.04
CA PRO A 66 -39.44 73.20 15.57
C PRO A 66 -38.94 72.72 16.93
N TRP A 67 -37.63 72.52 17.05
CA TRP A 67 -37.00 72.18 18.33
C TRP A 67 -36.95 73.43 19.22
N PRO A 68 -37.37 73.35 20.50
CA PRO A 68 -37.26 74.47 21.42
C PRO A 68 -35.78 74.78 21.71
N LYS A 69 -35.42 76.07 21.70
CA LYS A 69 -34.10 76.53 22.15
C LYS A 69 -33.94 76.27 23.65
N GLY A 70 -33.15 75.28 24.01
CA GLY A 70 -32.82 74.98 25.41
C GLY A 70 -32.15 73.61 25.58
N LEU A 71 -30.92 73.47 25.08
CA LEU A 71 -30.14 72.22 25.14
C LEU A 71 -28.94 72.28 26.12
N GLU A 72 -28.86 73.29 26.98
CA GLU A 72 -27.82 73.36 28.03
C GLU A 72 -28.21 72.73 29.37
N ARG A 73 -29.30 71.95 29.42
CA ARG A 73 -29.63 71.13 30.59
C ARG A 73 -29.58 69.66 30.22
N THR A 74 -28.37 69.12 30.13
CA THR A 74 -28.12 67.68 30.01
C THR A 74 -28.26 67.02 31.38
N GLU A 75 -29.49 66.86 31.84
CA GLU A 75 -29.78 65.78 32.80
C GLU A 75 -29.65 64.46 32.03
N PRO A 76 -28.69 63.58 32.36
CA PRO A 76 -28.53 62.34 31.62
C PRO A 76 -29.77 61.45 31.86
N LEU A 77 -30.42 61.08 30.76
CA LEU A 77 -31.49 60.09 30.72
C LEU A 77 -31.04 58.82 31.46
N LYS A 78 -31.63 58.58 32.64
CA LYS A 78 -31.55 57.31 33.38
C LYS A 78 -32.19 56.21 32.53
N GLY A 79 -31.39 55.49 31.75
CA GLY A 79 -31.91 54.35 31.01
C GLY A 79 -31.10 53.95 29.79
N GLN A 80 -29.77 53.89 29.89
CA GLN A 80 -28.95 53.23 28.88
C GLN A 80 -28.47 51.87 29.41
N LEU A 81 -29.11 50.80 28.93
CA LEU A 81 -28.69 49.39 29.10
C LEU A 81 -27.31 49.07 28.50
N TRP A 82 -26.64 50.06 27.88
CA TRP A 82 -25.31 49.95 27.28
C TRP A 82 -24.20 50.59 28.12
N THR A 83 -24.53 51.18 29.28
CA THR A 83 -23.56 51.48 30.34
C THR A 83 -23.59 50.39 31.40
N ARG A 84 -23.57 49.11 30.99
CA ARG A 84 -23.04 48.07 31.88
C ARG A 84 -21.56 48.39 32.05
N SER A 85 -21.31 49.24 33.04
CA SER A 85 -20.01 49.70 33.48
C SER A 85 -19.03 48.54 33.40
N GLU A 86 -17.93 48.73 32.67
CA GLU A 86 -16.78 47.82 32.67
C GLU A 86 -16.31 47.49 34.10
N LYS A 87 -16.72 48.29 35.10
CA LYS A 87 -16.53 48.00 36.53
C LYS A 87 -17.22 46.70 37.00
N ALA A 88 -18.21 46.18 36.28
CA ALA A 88 -18.82 44.88 36.56
C ALA A 88 -17.99 43.69 36.02
N LEU A 89 -16.88 43.98 35.31
CA LEU A 89 -15.82 43.02 34.97
C LEU A 89 -14.62 43.17 35.92
N LYS A 90 -14.77 43.80 37.09
CA LYS A 90 -13.79 43.57 38.15
C LYS A 90 -13.85 42.07 38.44
N PRO A 91 -12.74 41.31 38.25
CA PRO A 91 -12.72 39.94 38.70
C PRO A 91 -13.13 39.98 40.18
N PRO A 92 -14.03 39.10 40.65
CA PRO A 92 -14.39 39.06 42.05
C PRO A 92 -13.10 39.09 42.88
N ASP A 93 -13.05 39.93 43.91
CA ASP A 93 -11.89 40.05 44.80
C ASP A 93 -11.78 38.76 45.61
N VAL A 94 -11.25 37.72 44.98
CA VAL A 94 -10.98 36.45 45.62
C VAL A 94 -9.71 36.64 46.43
N HIS A 95 -9.83 36.57 47.76
CA HIS A 95 -8.69 36.63 48.67
C HIS A 95 -7.56 35.71 48.19
N TRP A 96 -6.32 36.19 48.26
CA TRP A 96 -5.14 35.48 47.77
C TRP A 96 -5.02 34.05 48.32
N ALA A 97 -5.49 33.81 49.55
CA ALA A 97 -5.54 32.50 50.18
C ALA A 97 -6.42 31.49 49.41
N TRP A 98 -7.59 31.92 48.93
CA TRP A 98 -8.47 31.08 48.10
C TRP A 98 -7.88 30.81 46.72
N ARG A 99 -7.13 31.78 46.16
CA ARG A 99 -6.40 31.58 44.89
C ARG A 99 -5.25 30.59 45.06
N ALA A 100 -4.51 30.67 46.18
CA ALA A 100 -3.46 29.73 46.53
C ALA A 100 -4.01 28.33 46.78
N LEU A 101 -5.15 28.22 47.48
CA LEU A 101 -5.83 26.95 47.69
C LEU A 101 -6.29 26.34 46.36
N ALA A 102 -6.95 27.12 45.50
CA ALA A 102 -7.40 26.66 44.18
C ALA A 102 -6.22 26.20 43.31
N ALA A 103 -5.11 26.94 43.31
CA ALA A 103 -3.89 26.55 42.61
C ALA A 103 -3.30 25.25 43.19
N GLY A 104 -3.26 25.11 44.52
CA GLY A 104 -2.80 23.89 45.19
C GLY A 104 -3.64 22.68 44.84
N VAL A 105 -4.97 22.83 44.80
CA VAL A 105 -5.90 21.76 44.38
C VAL A 105 -5.69 21.40 42.91
N ALA A 106 -5.55 22.39 42.01
CA ALA A 106 -5.29 22.11 40.59
C ALA A 106 -3.94 21.39 40.36
N VAL A 107 -2.89 21.75 41.11
CA VAL A 107 -1.62 21.02 41.08
C VAL A 107 -1.79 19.60 41.60
N LEU A 108 -2.53 19.41 42.69
CA LEU A 108 -2.79 18.09 43.23
C LEU A 108 -3.56 17.21 42.23
N GLU A 109 -4.63 17.73 41.60
CA GLU A 109 -5.40 17.01 40.59
C GLU A 109 -4.55 16.62 39.38
N THR A 110 -3.72 17.53 38.87
CA THR A 110 -2.84 17.23 37.72
C THR A 110 -1.78 16.18 38.06
N VAL A 111 -1.20 16.21 39.27
CA VAL A 111 -0.28 15.18 39.76
C VAL A 111 -0.99 13.84 39.90
N LEU A 112 -2.21 13.82 40.46
CA LEU A 112 -2.99 12.60 40.65
C LEU A 112 -3.39 11.97 39.30
N LEU A 113 -3.82 12.79 38.34
CA LEU A 113 -4.14 12.37 36.98
C LEU A 113 -2.90 11.81 36.28
N GLY A 114 -1.75 12.47 36.40
CA GLY A 114 -0.48 11.97 35.87
C GLY A 114 -0.10 10.62 36.49
N TRP A 115 -0.18 10.49 37.81
CA TRP A 115 0.11 9.24 38.51
C TRP A 115 -0.85 8.11 38.11
N LEU A 116 -2.12 8.41 37.90
CA LEU A 116 -3.10 7.44 37.41
C LEU A 116 -2.80 7.04 35.96
N TRP A 117 -2.48 8.01 35.09
CA TRP A 117 -2.20 7.78 33.66
C TRP A 117 -0.96 6.90 33.41
N PHE A 118 0.08 7.08 34.22
CA PHE A 118 1.33 6.31 34.15
C PHE A 118 1.44 5.22 35.23
N GLY A 119 0.37 5.01 36.00
CA GLY A 119 0.37 4.15 37.17
C GLY A 119 0.30 2.65 36.84
N PRO A 120 0.69 1.79 37.79
CA PRO A 120 0.64 0.32 37.64
C PRO A 120 -0.79 -0.23 37.51
N ALA A 121 -1.80 0.57 37.84
CA ALA A 121 -3.21 0.24 37.64
C ALA A 121 -3.54 0.06 36.15
N PHE A 122 -2.93 0.88 35.28
CA PHE A 122 -3.15 0.86 33.84
C PHE A 122 -2.01 0.26 33.02
N ALA A 123 -1.04 -0.37 33.68
CA ALA A 123 0.02 -1.07 32.99
C ALA A 123 -0.53 -2.20 32.12
N VAL A 124 0.05 -2.41 30.94
CA VAL A 124 -0.26 -3.56 30.09
C VAL A 124 0.18 -4.83 30.82
N ARG A 125 -0.78 -5.67 31.22
CA ARG A 125 -0.54 -6.93 31.93
C ARG A 125 -0.73 -8.14 31.02
N THR A 126 -1.71 -8.05 30.14
CA THR A 126 -2.18 -9.16 29.31
C THR A 126 -2.34 -8.68 27.88
N VAL A 127 -1.74 -9.43 26.95
CA VAL A 127 -1.91 -9.21 25.51
C VAL A 127 -2.58 -10.46 24.94
N GLU A 128 -3.86 -10.34 24.62
CA GLU A 128 -4.63 -11.43 24.03
C GLU A 128 -4.53 -11.33 22.51
N ILE A 129 -3.91 -12.33 21.88
CA ILE A 129 -3.77 -12.39 20.42
C ILE A 129 -4.64 -13.51 19.89
N ARG A 130 -5.51 -13.19 18.94
CA ARG A 130 -6.44 -14.14 18.30
C ARG A 130 -6.24 -14.14 16.79
N GLY A 131 -6.23 -15.33 16.18
CA GLY A 131 -6.19 -15.52 14.72
C GLY A 131 -4.81 -15.42 14.07
N ALA A 132 -3.73 -15.35 14.87
CA ALA A 132 -2.36 -15.46 14.37
C ALA A 132 -1.97 -16.94 14.21
N HIS A 133 -1.45 -17.33 13.05
CA HIS A 133 -1.07 -18.69 12.70
C HIS A 133 0.37 -18.76 12.19
N HIS A 134 0.75 -17.87 11.29
CA HIS A 134 2.10 -17.75 10.73
C HIS A 134 2.96 -16.79 11.54
N LEU A 135 2.38 -15.72 12.07
CA LEU A 135 3.08 -14.80 12.98
C LEU A 135 2.98 -15.33 14.42
N SER A 136 4.11 -15.37 15.12
CA SER A 136 4.10 -15.72 16.54
C SER A 136 3.45 -14.61 17.37
N ALA A 137 2.87 -14.96 18.51
CA ALA A 137 2.28 -13.97 19.42
C ALA A 137 3.27 -12.86 19.82
N SER A 138 4.54 -13.20 20.01
CA SER A 138 5.58 -12.21 20.31
C SER A 138 5.89 -11.29 19.13
N GLN A 139 5.90 -11.81 17.90
CA GLN A 139 6.06 -11.00 16.69
C GLN A 139 4.89 -10.04 16.49
N VAL A 140 3.66 -10.50 16.71
CA VAL A 140 2.46 -9.65 16.62
C VAL A 140 2.49 -8.55 17.68
N ALA A 141 2.82 -8.88 18.93
CA ALA A 141 2.91 -7.88 20.01
C ALA A 141 4.02 -6.85 19.76
N ALA A 142 5.18 -7.29 19.24
CA ALA A 142 6.28 -6.41 18.89
C ALA A 142 5.93 -5.50 17.70
N ALA A 143 5.31 -6.04 16.65
CA ALA A 143 4.87 -5.29 15.49
C ALA A 143 3.81 -4.24 15.86
N ALA A 144 2.87 -4.58 16.73
CA ALA A 144 1.86 -3.65 17.25
C ALA A 144 2.43 -2.57 18.19
N GLY A 145 3.69 -2.70 18.63
CA GLY A 145 4.31 -1.75 19.57
C GLY A 145 3.71 -1.80 20.98
N VAL A 146 3.08 -2.91 21.37
CA VAL A 146 2.40 -3.06 22.67
C VAL A 146 3.30 -3.69 23.74
N SER A 147 4.59 -3.82 23.46
CA SER A 147 5.60 -4.33 24.39
C SER A 147 5.97 -3.28 25.44
N GLY A 148 5.08 -3.07 26.41
CA GLY A 148 5.28 -2.19 27.56
C GLY A 148 4.45 -0.91 27.55
N GLY A 149 4.46 -0.19 28.67
CA GLY A 149 3.71 1.05 28.85
C GLY A 149 2.34 0.86 29.51
N THR A 150 1.46 1.86 29.35
CA THR A 150 0.10 1.84 29.89
C THR A 150 -0.94 1.67 28.78
N VAL A 151 -2.01 0.93 29.06
CA VAL A 151 -3.10 0.64 28.11
C VAL A 151 -3.72 1.91 27.54
N ILE A 152 -3.80 2.97 28.34
CA ILE A 152 -4.36 4.28 27.94
C ILE A 152 -3.46 4.99 26.91
N SER A 153 -2.15 4.73 26.93
CA SER A 153 -1.20 5.34 26.00
C SER A 153 -1.15 4.66 24.63
N ILE A 154 -1.78 3.48 24.48
CA ILE A 154 -1.76 2.73 23.24
C ILE A 154 -2.76 3.33 22.26
N ASP A 155 -2.25 3.86 21.16
CA ASP A 155 -3.08 4.20 20.01
C ASP A 155 -3.34 2.94 19.16
N GLY A 156 -4.54 2.39 19.29
CA GLY A 156 -4.98 1.22 18.54
C GLY A 156 -4.96 1.43 17.02
N GLN A 157 -5.12 2.66 16.51
CA GLN A 157 -5.07 2.94 15.07
C GLN A 157 -3.64 2.88 14.54
N THR A 158 -2.69 3.49 15.25
CA THR A 158 -1.26 3.41 14.89
C THR A 158 -0.76 1.97 15.00
N ALA A 159 -1.11 1.25 16.08
CA ALA A 159 -0.77 -0.16 16.26
C ALA A 159 -1.38 -1.05 15.15
N GLN A 160 -2.63 -0.77 14.76
CA GLN A 160 -3.28 -1.44 13.63
C GLN A 160 -2.52 -1.18 12.31
N GLY A 161 -2.08 0.05 12.05
CA GLY A 161 -1.27 0.39 10.89
C GLY A 161 0.01 -0.42 10.80
N HIS A 162 0.78 -0.49 11.89
CA HIS A 162 2.03 -1.27 11.94
C HIS A 162 1.80 -2.78 11.73
N LEU A 163 0.65 -3.31 12.18
CA LEU A 163 0.28 -4.70 11.92
C LEU A 163 -0.08 -4.93 10.45
N LEU A 164 -0.77 -3.98 9.81
CA LEU A 164 -1.12 -4.06 8.38
C LEU A 164 0.11 -3.95 7.46
N ASP A 165 1.20 -3.36 7.93
CA ASP A 165 2.48 -3.34 7.21
C ASP A 165 3.15 -4.73 7.14
N GLN A 166 2.71 -5.69 7.96
CA GLN A 166 3.17 -7.06 7.89
C GLN A 166 2.50 -7.79 6.71
N VAL A 167 3.31 -8.39 5.83
CA VAL A 167 2.83 -9.00 4.58
C VAL A 167 1.82 -10.14 4.79
N TRP A 168 1.92 -10.88 5.90
CA TRP A 168 1.00 -11.96 6.24
C TRP A 168 -0.34 -11.49 6.77
N VAL A 169 -0.46 -10.23 7.20
CA VAL A 169 -1.68 -9.70 7.83
C VAL A 169 -2.63 -9.19 6.75
N ARG A 170 -3.87 -9.71 6.77
CA ARG A 170 -4.96 -9.26 5.92
C ARG A 170 -5.76 -8.15 6.58
N THR A 171 -6.15 -8.36 7.83
CA THR A 171 -6.82 -7.37 8.65
C THR A 171 -6.34 -7.50 10.09
N ALA A 172 -6.16 -6.38 10.77
CA ALA A 172 -5.88 -6.35 12.19
C ALA A 172 -6.84 -5.40 12.89
N THR A 173 -7.21 -5.71 14.13
CA THR A 173 -7.88 -4.77 15.04
C THR A 173 -7.19 -4.82 16.39
N VAL A 174 -6.83 -3.66 16.91
CA VAL A 174 -6.20 -3.50 18.22
C VAL A 174 -7.15 -2.73 19.11
N GLN A 175 -7.60 -3.37 20.20
CA GLN A 175 -8.52 -2.77 21.17
C GLN A 175 -7.88 -2.81 22.56
N PRO A 176 -7.46 -1.66 23.09
CA PRO A 176 -7.04 -1.56 24.49
C PRO A 176 -8.27 -1.65 25.40
N GLU A 177 -8.26 -2.61 26.32
CA GLU A 177 -9.29 -2.84 27.33
C GLU A 177 -8.75 -2.53 28.73
N LEU A 178 -9.38 -1.55 29.39
CA LEU A 178 -9.03 -1.21 30.77
C LEU A 178 -9.42 -2.37 31.71
N PRO A 179 -8.66 -2.63 32.78
CA PRO A 179 -7.54 -1.82 33.27
C PRO A 179 -6.18 -2.13 32.64
N GLY A 180 -5.97 -3.30 32.03
CA GLY A 180 -4.60 -3.77 31.71
C GLY A 180 -4.48 -4.72 30.51
N THR A 181 -5.55 -4.91 29.75
CA THR A 181 -5.61 -5.90 28.67
C THR A 181 -5.52 -5.22 27.31
N VAL A 182 -4.79 -5.80 26.37
CA VAL A 182 -4.81 -5.39 24.96
C VAL A 182 -5.26 -6.57 24.12
N VAL A 183 -6.41 -6.44 23.48
CA VAL A 183 -6.97 -7.47 22.60
C VAL A 183 -6.56 -7.15 21.16
N ILE A 184 -5.75 -8.03 20.59
CA ILE A 184 -5.32 -7.97 19.20
C ILE A 184 -5.98 -9.12 18.44
N LYS A 185 -6.82 -8.78 17.47
CA LYS A 185 -7.38 -9.76 16.53
C LYS A 185 -6.70 -9.57 15.19
N VAL A 186 -6.05 -10.62 14.70
CA VAL A 186 -5.38 -10.66 13.41
C VAL A 186 -6.09 -11.68 12.55
N SER A 187 -6.37 -11.32 11.31
CA SER A 187 -6.69 -12.27 10.25
C SER A 187 -5.50 -12.28 9.31
N GLU A 188 -4.93 -13.45 9.09
CA GLU A 188 -3.85 -13.64 8.14
C GLU A 188 -4.38 -13.96 6.74
N TRP A 189 -3.52 -13.81 5.74
CA TRP A 189 -3.81 -14.24 4.37
C TRP A 189 -3.76 -15.77 4.25
N GLU A 190 -4.80 -16.35 3.65
CA GLU A 190 -4.77 -17.72 3.18
C GLU A 190 -4.13 -17.76 1.78
N PRO A 191 -3.09 -18.59 1.57
CA PRO A 191 -2.48 -18.72 0.27
C PRO A 191 -3.39 -19.49 -0.70
N ILE A 192 -3.54 -18.99 -1.93
CA ILE A 192 -4.41 -19.60 -2.94
C ILE A 192 -3.65 -20.17 -4.14
N ALA A 193 -2.39 -19.77 -4.31
CA ALA A 193 -1.53 -20.21 -5.39
C ALA A 193 -0.08 -20.28 -4.92
N ALA A 194 0.70 -21.15 -5.57
CA ALA A 194 2.14 -21.16 -5.51
C ALA A 194 2.66 -20.43 -6.75
N TYR A 195 3.68 -19.59 -6.57
CA TYR A 195 4.29 -18.81 -7.63
C TYR A 195 5.79 -18.98 -7.62
N HIS A 196 6.38 -19.14 -8.79
CA HIS A 196 7.82 -19.07 -8.96
C HIS A 196 8.19 -18.34 -10.25
N ALA A 197 9.31 -17.64 -10.22
CA ALA A 197 9.86 -16.96 -11.38
C ALA A 197 11.37 -16.91 -11.24
N GLY A 198 12.05 -16.58 -12.33
CA GLY A 198 13.49 -16.46 -12.33
C GLY A 198 14.27 -17.78 -12.35
N PRO A 199 15.59 -17.73 -12.11
CA PRO A 199 16.46 -18.89 -12.20
C PRO A 199 16.33 -19.82 -10.98
N SER A 200 15.79 -19.33 -9.85
CA SER A 200 15.54 -20.19 -8.72
C SER A 200 14.25 -20.97 -8.92
N THR A 201 14.26 -22.25 -8.59
CA THR A 201 13.06 -23.10 -8.56
C THR A 201 12.31 -22.97 -7.23
N LYS A 202 12.50 -21.86 -6.51
CA LYS A 202 11.87 -21.63 -5.21
C LYS A 202 10.41 -21.26 -5.42
N LEU A 203 9.54 -21.97 -4.71
CA LEU A 203 8.12 -21.68 -4.68
C LEU A 203 7.85 -20.62 -3.62
N PHE A 204 6.95 -19.70 -3.94
CA PHE A 204 6.46 -18.68 -3.04
C PHE A 204 4.95 -18.79 -2.91
N LEU A 205 4.45 -18.56 -1.69
CA LEU A 205 3.01 -18.52 -1.43
C LEU A 205 2.45 -17.17 -1.87
N MET A 206 1.29 -17.20 -2.53
CA MET A 206 0.61 -16.02 -3.03
C MET A 206 -0.79 -15.88 -2.41
N SER A 207 -1.10 -14.68 -1.94
CA SER A 207 -2.43 -14.34 -1.41
C SER A 207 -3.47 -14.10 -2.51
N SER A 208 -4.75 -13.99 -2.14
CA SER A 208 -5.81 -13.66 -3.09
C SER A 208 -5.71 -12.27 -3.74
N GLN A 209 -4.86 -11.39 -3.19
CA GLN A 209 -4.55 -10.09 -3.79
C GLN A 209 -3.31 -10.13 -4.70
N ALA A 210 -2.83 -11.32 -5.04
CA ALA A 210 -1.61 -11.56 -5.81
C ALA A 210 -0.33 -11.01 -5.16
N ILE A 211 -0.32 -10.92 -3.82
CA ILE A 211 0.85 -10.49 -3.04
C ILE A 211 1.64 -11.74 -2.64
N ILE A 212 2.97 -11.67 -2.77
CA ILE A 212 3.89 -12.73 -2.37
C ILE A 212 4.08 -12.70 -0.85
N LEU A 213 3.69 -13.78 -0.16
CA LEU A 213 3.70 -13.90 1.30
C LEU A 213 5.05 -14.38 1.85
N GLY A 214 5.69 -15.32 1.16
CA GLY A 214 6.94 -15.92 1.60
C GLY A 214 7.32 -17.18 0.83
N PRO A 215 8.58 -17.63 0.93
CA PRO A 215 9.03 -18.87 0.29
C PRO A 215 8.43 -20.10 1.01
N THR A 216 8.16 -21.14 0.24
CA THR A 216 7.72 -22.45 0.73
C THR A 216 8.54 -23.56 0.07
N PRO A 217 8.89 -24.64 0.79
CA PRO A 217 9.54 -25.80 0.18
C PRO A 217 8.62 -26.57 -0.77
N ALA A 218 7.29 -26.46 -0.60
CA ALA A 218 6.31 -27.19 -1.40
C ALA A 218 5.03 -26.38 -1.63
N GLY A 219 4.42 -26.57 -2.80
CA GLY A 219 3.18 -25.90 -3.20
C GLY A 219 1.91 -26.43 -2.53
N GLY A 220 1.95 -27.56 -1.82
CA GLY A 220 0.84 -28.01 -0.96
C GLY A 220 -0.51 -28.24 -1.66
N GLY A 221 -0.51 -28.60 -2.95
CA GLY A 221 -1.75 -28.76 -3.74
C GLY A 221 -2.36 -27.44 -4.25
N LEU A 222 -1.70 -26.30 -4.01
CA LEU A 222 -2.04 -25.03 -4.62
C LEU A 222 -1.78 -25.05 -6.13
N VAL A 223 -2.47 -24.18 -6.85
CA VAL A 223 -2.25 -23.97 -8.28
C VAL A 223 -0.86 -23.40 -8.48
N ASP A 224 -0.04 -24.06 -9.29
CA ASP A 224 1.30 -23.61 -9.63
C ASP A 224 1.27 -22.59 -10.77
N ILE A 225 1.92 -21.46 -10.58
CA ILE A 225 1.99 -20.35 -11.53
C ILE A 225 3.46 -19.98 -11.73
N GLN A 226 3.96 -20.27 -12.93
CA GLN A 226 5.29 -19.89 -13.37
C GLN A 226 5.25 -18.53 -14.04
N GLY A 227 5.97 -17.57 -13.47
CA GLY A 227 6.23 -16.27 -14.10
C GLY A 227 7.35 -16.31 -15.14
N PRO A 228 7.61 -15.17 -15.81
CA PRO A 228 8.65 -15.08 -16.81
C PRO A 228 10.05 -15.35 -16.23
N ALA A 229 10.97 -15.78 -17.11
CA ALA A 229 12.38 -15.87 -16.76
C ALA A 229 12.91 -14.46 -16.41
N GLY A 230 13.31 -14.27 -15.16
CA GLY A 230 13.68 -12.96 -14.63
C GLY A 230 14.28 -13.04 -13.23
N LYS A 231 13.97 -12.05 -12.39
CA LYS A 231 14.35 -12.06 -10.97
C LYS A 231 13.34 -12.89 -10.18
N ASP A 232 13.81 -13.55 -9.12
CA ASP A 232 12.92 -14.14 -8.12
C ASP A 232 12.03 -13.05 -7.50
N PRO A 233 10.75 -13.38 -7.21
CA PRO A 233 9.83 -12.42 -6.60
C PRO A 233 10.24 -12.08 -5.17
N GLY A 234 10.11 -10.81 -4.81
CA GLY A 234 10.26 -10.33 -3.44
C GLY A 234 9.01 -10.54 -2.59
N VAL A 235 9.18 -10.69 -1.29
CA VAL A 235 8.05 -10.71 -0.33
C VAL A 235 7.39 -9.33 -0.30
N GLY A 236 6.05 -9.29 -0.39
CA GLY A 236 5.27 -8.07 -0.52
C GLY A 236 5.15 -7.54 -1.96
N GLU A 237 5.88 -8.10 -2.92
CA GLU A 237 5.70 -7.75 -4.33
C GLU A 237 4.39 -8.31 -4.90
N ARG A 238 3.88 -7.63 -5.93
CA ARG A 238 2.68 -8.02 -6.66
C ARG A 238 3.03 -8.30 -8.12
N PRO A 239 3.45 -9.54 -8.47
CA PRO A 239 3.88 -9.85 -9.83
C PRO A 239 2.72 -10.04 -10.82
N LEU A 240 1.50 -10.26 -10.34
CA LEU A 240 0.32 -10.53 -11.17
C LEU A 240 -0.87 -9.65 -10.77
N ASP A 241 -1.78 -9.41 -11.70
CA ASP A 241 -3.05 -8.78 -11.39
C ASP A 241 -3.98 -9.74 -10.59
N PRO A 242 -4.70 -9.28 -9.55
CA PRO A 242 -5.58 -10.13 -8.74
C PRO A 242 -6.76 -10.72 -9.51
N GLN A 243 -7.29 -10.01 -10.50
CA GLN A 243 -8.42 -10.49 -11.31
C GLN A 243 -7.94 -11.64 -12.19
N LEU A 244 -6.75 -11.51 -12.77
CA LEU A 244 -6.10 -12.57 -13.53
C LEU A 244 -5.84 -13.79 -12.64
N LEU A 245 -5.22 -13.62 -11.47
CA LEU A 245 -4.99 -14.70 -10.51
C LEU A 245 -6.29 -15.45 -10.15
N THR A 246 -7.34 -14.71 -9.82
CA THR A 246 -8.64 -15.27 -9.48
C THR A 246 -9.20 -16.12 -10.62
N ALA A 247 -9.09 -15.63 -11.87
CA ALA A 247 -9.51 -16.38 -13.03
C ALA A 247 -8.66 -17.63 -13.27
N LEU A 248 -7.34 -17.58 -13.09
CA LEU A 248 -6.48 -18.78 -13.20
C LEU A 248 -6.88 -19.86 -12.20
N VAL A 249 -7.08 -19.47 -10.93
CA VAL A 249 -7.48 -20.42 -9.88
C VAL A 249 -8.86 -21.00 -10.16
N ASN A 250 -9.82 -20.18 -10.61
CA ASN A 250 -11.14 -20.66 -11.00
C ASN A 250 -11.07 -21.58 -12.23
N MET A 251 -10.25 -21.25 -13.23
CA MET A 251 -10.02 -22.11 -14.39
C MET A 251 -9.45 -23.46 -13.94
N ALA A 252 -8.43 -23.49 -13.10
CA ALA A 252 -7.85 -24.74 -12.59
C ALA A 252 -8.88 -25.61 -11.84
N ARG A 253 -9.82 -25.00 -11.11
CA ARG A 253 -10.90 -25.71 -10.41
C ARG A 253 -11.96 -26.28 -11.35
N VAL A 254 -12.27 -25.58 -12.44
CA VAL A 254 -13.37 -25.92 -13.36
C VAL A 254 -12.90 -26.76 -14.55
N PHE A 255 -11.60 -26.72 -14.89
CA PHE A 255 -11.03 -27.49 -16.00
C PHE A 255 -11.29 -29.01 -15.93
N PRO A 256 -11.19 -29.67 -14.74
CA PRO A 256 -11.47 -31.11 -14.63
C PRO A 256 -12.90 -31.47 -14.99
N THR A 257 -13.87 -30.64 -14.62
CA THR A 257 -15.29 -30.89 -14.95
C THR A 257 -15.63 -30.53 -16.39
N LEU A 258 -14.92 -29.55 -16.98
CA LEU A 258 -15.14 -29.15 -18.38
C LEU A 258 -14.55 -30.13 -19.39
N LEU A 259 -13.33 -30.63 -19.15
CA LEU A 259 -12.54 -31.38 -20.15
C LEU A 259 -12.06 -32.74 -19.63
N GLY A 260 -12.38 -33.10 -18.38
CA GLY A 260 -11.95 -34.36 -17.77
C GLY A 260 -10.45 -34.41 -17.46
N GLN A 261 -9.76 -33.27 -17.42
CA GLN A 261 -8.32 -33.17 -17.20
C GLN A 261 -7.98 -32.25 -16.04
N ASP A 262 -6.99 -32.64 -15.24
CA ASP A 262 -6.44 -31.78 -14.21
C ASP A 262 -5.40 -30.81 -14.77
N VAL A 263 -5.36 -29.61 -14.19
CA VAL A 263 -4.31 -28.62 -14.46
C VAL A 263 -3.10 -28.91 -13.58
N ALA A 264 -1.90 -28.94 -14.18
CA ALA A 264 -0.65 -28.99 -13.45
C ALA A 264 -0.20 -27.59 -13.01
N GLY A 265 -0.32 -26.61 -13.91
CA GLY A 265 0.02 -25.23 -13.63
C GLY A 265 -0.15 -24.32 -14.84
N PHE A 266 0.17 -23.04 -14.63
CA PHE A 266 0.15 -22.01 -15.66
C PHE A 266 1.55 -21.43 -15.84
N VAL A 267 1.89 -21.07 -17.07
CA VAL A 267 3.17 -20.47 -17.41
C VAL A 267 2.93 -19.16 -18.16
N PHE A 268 3.59 -18.11 -17.70
CA PHE A 268 3.67 -16.81 -18.35
C PHE A 268 5.06 -16.62 -18.95
N ASP A 269 5.11 -16.26 -20.22
CA ASP A 269 6.36 -15.82 -20.84
C ASP A 269 6.62 -14.32 -20.62
N SER A 270 7.79 -13.83 -21.02
CA SER A 270 8.15 -12.41 -20.92
C SER A 270 7.33 -11.51 -21.85
N CYS A 271 6.59 -12.10 -22.80
CA CYS A 271 5.69 -11.40 -23.72
C CYS A 271 4.23 -11.38 -23.22
N GLY A 272 3.94 -11.98 -22.06
CA GLY A 272 2.60 -12.04 -21.49
C GLY A 272 1.70 -13.15 -22.02
N ASN A 273 2.25 -14.11 -22.78
CA ASN A 273 1.47 -15.25 -23.24
C ASN A 273 1.21 -16.24 -22.11
N LEU A 274 -0.06 -16.58 -21.93
CA LEU A 274 -0.51 -17.61 -21.01
C LEU A 274 -0.52 -18.97 -21.68
N THR A 275 0.17 -19.91 -21.04
CA THR A 275 0.14 -21.33 -21.37
C THR A 275 -0.37 -22.12 -20.16
N LEU A 276 -1.36 -22.99 -20.36
CA LEU A 276 -1.77 -23.97 -19.34
C LEU A 276 -1.04 -25.29 -19.60
N ILE A 277 -0.59 -25.94 -18.54
CA ILE A 277 -0.01 -27.29 -18.59
C ILE A 277 -1.00 -28.25 -17.92
N ALA A 278 -1.45 -29.27 -18.64
CA ALA A 278 -2.27 -30.33 -18.05
C ALA A 278 -1.39 -31.30 -17.26
N LYS A 279 -1.93 -31.99 -16.25
CA LYS A 279 -1.18 -33.03 -15.51
C LYS A 279 -0.67 -34.17 -16.39
N ARG A 280 -1.29 -34.40 -17.54
CA ARG A 280 -0.83 -35.37 -18.55
C ARG A 280 0.30 -34.86 -19.45
N GLY A 281 0.75 -33.61 -19.28
CA GLY A 281 1.92 -33.04 -19.92
C GLY A 281 1.68 -32.28 -21.23
N TRP A 282 0.47 -32.32 -21.78
CA TRP A 282 0.11 -31.52 -22.96
C TRP A 282 -0.22 -30.06 -22.57
N LYS A 283 -0.13 -29.13 -23.53
CA LYS A 283 -0.20 -27.68 -23.29
C LYS A 283 -1.39 -27.01 -23.98
N VAL A 284 -1.98 -25.98 -23.37
CA VAL A 284 -2.94 -25.09 -24.04
C VAL A 284 -2.31 -23.71 -24.20
N TYR A 285 -2.25 -23.20 -25.42
CA TYR A 285 -1.79 -21.84 -25.70
C TYR A 285 -2.98 -20.88 -25.80
N PHE A 286 -3.11 -19.98 -24.83
CA PHE A 286 -4.11 -18.91 -24.85
C PHE A 286 -3.58 -17.63 -25.50
N GLY A 287 -2.26 -17.45 -25.55
CA GLY A 287 -1.64 -16.21 -26.02
C GLY A 287 -1.72 -15.11 -24.97
N ARG A 288 -1.60 -13.84 -25.38
CA ARG A 288 -1.51 -12.70 -24.46
C ARG A 288 -2.76 -12.51 -23.61
N VAL A 289 -2.55 -12.14 -22.35
CA VAL A 289 -3.61 -11.88 -21.35
C VAL A 289 -3.23 -10.75 -20.36
N LEU A 290 -2.28 -9.88 -20.73
CA LEU A 290 -1.78 -8.86 -19.79
C LEU A 290 -2.70 -7.65 -19.71
N THR A 291 -3.37 -7.30 -20.81
CA THR A 291 -4.30 -6.17 -20.81
C THR A 291 -5.71 -6.63 -20.44
N PRO A 292 -6.57 -5.75 -19.90
CA PRO A 292 -7.97 -6.09 -19.60
C PRO A 292 -8.75 -6.58 -20.83
N GLU A 293 -8.46 -6.04 -22.01
CA GLU A 293 -9.10 -6.43 -23.27
C GLU A 293 -8.66 -7.84 -23.69
N GLU A 294 -7.35 -8.12 -23.61
CA GLU A 294 -6.79 -9.45 -23.90
C GLU A 294 -7.34 -10.49 -22.92
N PHE A 295 -7.45 -10.12 -21.64
CA PHE A 295 -8.03 -10.96 -20.60
C PHE A 295 -9.51 -11.26 -20.86
N ALA A 296 -10.29 -10.30 -21.36
CA ALA A 296 -11.70 -10.52 -21.70
C ALA A 296 -11.89 -11.61 -22.78
N THR A 297 -10.93 -11.76 -23.70
CA THR A 297 -10.97 -12.79 -24.75
C THR A 297 -10.80 -14.22 -24.20
N LEU A 298 -10.31 -14.39 -22.97
CA LEU A 298 -10.04 -15.69 -22.37
C LEU A 298 -11.28 -16.58 -22.32
N ARG A 299 -12.47 -15.98 -22.09
CA ARG A 299 -13.74 -16.70 -22.11
C ARG A 299 -14.04 -17.32 -23.47
N ASP A 300 -13.77 -16.57 -24.55
CA ASP A 300 -14.03 -17.03 -25.91
C ASP A 300 -13.04 -18.16 -26.27
N LYS A 301 -11.78 -18.05 -25.81
CA LYS A 301 -10.76 -19.09 -25.97
C LYS A 301 -11.10 -20.37 -25.21
N LEU A 302 -11.65 -20.27 -23.99
CA LEU A 302 -12.16 -21.43 -23.25
C LEU A 302 -13.39 -22.06 -23.93
N THR A 303 -14.24 -21.24 -24.54
CA THR A 303 -15.39 -21.72 -25.32
C THR A 303 -14.93 -22.47 -26.57
N ALA A 304 -13.94 -21.93 -27.28
CA ALA A 304 -13.31 -22.60 -28.42
C ALA A 304 -12.64 -23.91 -28.01
N LEU A 305 -11.94 -23.93 -26.87
CA LEU A 305 -11.37 -25.14 -26.30
C LEU A 305 -12.46 -26.18 -26.02
N LYS A 306 -13.58 -25.80 -25.39
CA LYS A 306 -14.70 -26.72 -25.17
C LYS A 306 -15.35 -27.19 -26.47
N ALA A 307 -15.44 -26.33 -27.50
CA ALA A 307 -16.08 -26.66 -28.77
C ALA A 307 -15.34 -27.78 -29.52
N ILE A 308 -14.00 -27.79 -29.48
CA ILE A 308 -13.20 -28.85 -30.14
C ILE A 308 -13.14 -30.16 -29.32
N ALA A 309 -13.70 -30.20 -28.11
CA ALA A 309 -13.70 -31.39 -27.26
C ALA A 309 -14.38 -32.61 -27.92
N GLY A 310 -15.31 -32.38 -28.86
CA GLY A 310 -15.92 -33.44 -29.66
C GLY A 310 -15.02 -34.02 -30.75
N GLN A 311 -13.96 -33.30 -31.15
CA GLN A 311 -13.03 -33.69 -32.23
C GLN A 311 -11.67 -34.14 -31.68
N VAL A 312 -11.27 -33.60 -30.52
CA VAL A 312 -9.97 -33.84 -29.89
C VAL A 312 -10.16 -34.61 -28.60
N ASN A 313 -9.54 -35.80 -28.50
CA ASN A 313 -9.48 -36.55 -27.26
C ASN A 313 -8.36 -36.01 -26.35
N TYR A 314 -8.70 -35.19 -25.35
CA TYR A 314 -7.73 -34.67 -24.36
C TYR A 314 -7.10 -35.74 -23.47
N SER A 315 -7.64 -36.95 -23.48
CA SER A 315 -7.05 -38.09 -22.79
C SER A 315 -6.02 -38.84 -23.61
N SER A 316 -5.85 -38.49 -24.88
CA SER A 316 -4.89 -39.16 -25.75
C SER A 316 -3.44 -38.85 -25.33
N PRO A 317 -2.56 -39.86 -25.20
CA PRO A 317 -1.13 -39.65 -24.96
C PRO A 317 -0.40 -39.02 -26.17
N ASP A 318 -1.06 -39.00 -27.34
CA ASP A 318 -0.54 -38.39 -28.56
C ASP A 318 -0.79 -36.88 -28.61
N LEU A 319 -1.68 -36.32 -27.79
CA LEU A 319 -1.91 -34.88 -27.77
C LEU A 319 -0.68 -34.16 -27.22
N LEU A 320 -0.13 -33.21 -27.98
CA LEU A 320 1.00 -32.38 -27.55
C LEU A 320 0.53 -31.01 -27.07
N TYR A 321 -0.30 -30.36 -27.88
CA TYR A 321 -0.80 -29.04 -27.55
C TYR A 321 -2.15 -28.76 -28.21
N VAL A 322 -2.84 -27.78 -27.65
CA VAL A 322 -3.99 -27.13 -28.26
C VAL A 322 -3.73 -25.64 -28.29
N ASN A 323 -3.81 -25.05 -29.46
CA ASN A 323 -3.65 -23.62 -29.67
C ASN A 323 -5.03 -22.99 -29.81
N VAL A 324 -5.38 -22.13 -28.86
CA VAL A 324 -6.62 -21.34 -28.84
C VAL A 324 -6.31 -19.83 -28.85
N MET A 325 -5.14 -19.42 -29.34
CA MET A 325 -4.79 -18.01 -29.47
C MET A 325 -5.79 -17.27 -30.38
N ASN A 326 -6.24 -17.92 -31.46
CA ASN A 326 -7.38 -17.50 -32.27
C ASN A 326 -8.60 -18.37 -31.92
N PRO A 327 -9.62 -17.85 -31.21
CA PRO A 327 -10.79 -18.64 -30.82
C PRO A 327 -11.66 -19.08 -32.01
N ALA A 328 -11.57 -18.42 -33.16
CA ALA A 328 -12.30 -18.81 -34.36
C ALA A 328 -11.70 -20.04 -35.07
N GLU A 329 -10.40 -20.27 -34.89
CA GLU A 329 -9.64 -21.32 -35.56
C GLU A 329 -8.73 -22.07 -34.55
N PRO A 330 -9.33 -22.82 -33.61
CA PRO A 330 -8.55 -23.62 -32.67
C PRO A 330 -7.84 -24.77 -33.40
N ALA A 331 -6.58 -25.02 -33.04
CA ALA A 331 -5.76 -26.08 -33.64
C ALA A 331 -5.22 -27.03 -32.58
N ALA A 332 -5.16 -28.33 -32.88
CA ALA A 332 -4.55 -29.34 -32.01
C ALA A 332 -3.36 -30.00 -32.71
N GLY A 333 -2.25 -30.11 -32.00
CA GLY A 333 -1.04 -30.79 -32.45
C GLY A 333 -0.88 -32.15 -31.78
N PHE A 334 -0.59 -33.18 -32.58
CA PHE A 334 -0.37 -34.56 -32.11
C PHE A 334 1.06 -35.02 -32.39
N LYS A 335 1.57 -35.96 -31.59
CA LYS A 335 2.89 -36.60 -31.76
C LYS A 335 2.98 -37.34 -33.08
N SER A 336 2.01 -38.21 -33.34
CA SER A 336 1.82 -38.83 -34.63
C SER A 336 1.28 -37.78 -35.60
N ARG A 337 1.91 -37.63 -36.76
CA ARG A 337 1.44 -36.78 -37.84
C ARG A 337 0.07 -37.31 -38.31
N GLN A 338 -1.01 -36.83 -37.70
CA GLN A 338 -2.36 -37.21 -38.09
C GLN A 338 -2.56 -36.76 -39.55
N PRO A 339 -3.02 -37.63 -40.46
CA PRO A 339 -3.26 -37.23 -41.85
C PRO A 339 -4.22 -36.05 -41.84
N ALA A 340 -3.90 -35.00 -42.60
CA ALA A 340 -4.85 -33.92 -42.83
C ALA A 340 -6.20 -34.53 -43.27
N PRO A 341 -7.34 -34.05 -42.76
CA PRO A 341 -8.63 -34.47 -43.31
C PRO A 341 -8.58 -34.24 -44.82
N ALA A 342 -8.91 -35.28 -45.60
CA ALA A 342 -8.82 -35.24 -47.04
C ALA A 342 -9.56 -33.99 -47.55
N SER A 343 -8.87 -33.12 -48.28
CA SER A 343 -9.51 -32.02 -48.99
C SER A 343 -10.70 -32.58 -49.77
N PRO A 344 -11.88 -31.95 -49.74
CA PRO A 344 -12.96 -32.34 -50.63
C PRO A 344 -12.43 -32.30 -52.05
N ALA A 345 -12.49 -33.44 -52.74
CA ALA A 345 -12.05 -33.56 -54.11
C ALA A 345 -12.73 -32.47 -54.96
N PRO A 346 -11.99 -31.76 -55.85
CA PRO A 346 -12.63 -30.83 -56.75
C PRO A 346 -13.69 -31.58 -57.55
N SER A 347 -14.92 -31.07 -57.49
CA SER A 347 -16.06 -31.54 -58.27
C SER A 347 -15.64 -31.73 -59.72
N SER A 348 -15.86 -32.94 -60.25
CA SER A 348 -15.62 -33.32 -61.64
C SER A 348 -16.19 -32.27 -62.59
N THR A 349 -15.34 -31.71 -63.42
CA THR A 349 -15.67 -30.83 -64.54
C THR A 349 -16.67 -31.54 -65.48
N PRO A 350 -17.77 -30.89 -65.91
CA PRO A 350 -18.72 -31.50 -66.83
C PRO A 350 -18.06 -31.70 -68.21
N THR A 351 -18.25 -32.90 -68.76
CA THR A 351 -17.78 -33.31 -70.08
C THR A 351 -18.54 -32.52 -71.17
N PRO A 352 -17.86 -31.89 -72.15
CA PRO A 352 -18.57 -31.24 -73.25
C PRO A 352 -19.15 -32.28 -74.21
N ASN A 353 -20.46 -32.19 -74.46
CA ASN A 353 -21.15 -32.95 -75.50
C ASN A 353 -20.62 -32.57 -76.89
N PRO A 354 -20.24 -33.53 -77.75
CA PRO A 354 -19.99 -33.24 -79.15
C PRO A 354 -21.33 -33.03 -79.88
N CYS A 355 -21.52 -31.84 -80.45
CA CYS A 355 -22.62 -31.54 -81.36
C CYS A 355 -22.51 -32.38 -82.65
N ARG A 356 -23.68 -32.73 -83.17
CA ARG A 356 -23.95 -33.55 -84.34
C ARG A 356 -23.80 -32.77 -85.64
#